data_AF-A0A0E0KZA7-F1
#
_entry.id   AF-A0A0E0KZA7-F1
#
_cell.length_a   1.000
_cell.length_b   1.000
_cell.length_c   1.000
_cell.angle_alpha   90.00
_cell.angle_beta   90.00
_cell.angle_gamma   90.00
#
_symmetry.space_group_name_H-M   'P 1'
#
loop_
_entity.id
_entity.type
_entity.pdbx_description
1 polymer ?
#
loop_
_entity_poly.entity_id
_entity_poly.type
_entity_poly.pdbx_seq_one_letter_code
_entity_poly.pdbx_strand_id
1 'polypeptide(L)'
;MQAFARQLAAIPLARSNATMTTAAPSLVLKVGDTLRERRHFTDGEVEAYARVSGDRNPVHLDDIFARQVGGFDRGCVVHGMLVASLFPALIAAHFPGAVYARQSLKFAAPVYVGDEVLVQVQALHIRASTTKHIVKFGTKCFTSDSDNLLAVDGEALAVLPSLYLRQQLNQVASQSLAPLNLSVSMAGATTTSSALRRMESVCRHLLPSSPPVLHQNLLGAMRLESSPVIIGGMVLDIHAKPSMQPHPGTTVPGMVKYVSGGVARNIAECICKLETQPFMISVVGNDMAGDFLLKYWRSAGLCTDGILQVDDITTPIVSNVFDGSGELIAGVASVGAVEKFLSPTWIYQFRLHISTAPLLMLDANLSPDSLEAACKIAHESGVPVFFEPVSLAKGSRIAPIAKYITYTSPNEIELVAMANSFSPPEKYNFVKMEQSKNKAKAVEHLFEMLSPAMFFLLENALCGGLGMMQSVAVGIAIAKSSVESEANIPDKFSAATIADDARRTLLSAKMMWCK
;
A
#
# COMPACT_ATOMS: atom_id res chain seq x y z
N MET A 1 -3.59 -4.08 -21.22
CA MET A 1 -4.99 -4.06 -21.64
C MET A 1 -5.37 -5.25 -22.56
N GLN A 2 -4.99 -6.49 -22.21
CA GLN A 2 -5.46 -7.71 -22.91
C GLN A 2 -5.50 -8.99 -22.05
N ALA A 3 -5.20 -8.91 -20.74
CA ALA A 3 -5.15 -10.09 -19.86
C ALA A 3 -6.34 -10.21 -18.88
N PHE A 4 -7.42 -9.46 -19.08
CA PHE A 4 -8.56 -9.39 -18.16
C PHE A 4 -9.75 -10.29 -18.55
N ALA A 5 -9.58 -11.22 -19.49
CA ALA A 5 -10.68 -12.01 -20.05
C ALA A 5 -10.64 -13.52 -19.73
N ARG A 6 -9.83 -14.00 -18.76
CA ARG A 6 -9.68 -15.46 -18.54
C ARG A 6 -9.77 -16.02 -17.11
N GLN A 7 -10.14 -15.28 -16.07
CA GLN A 7 -10.31 -15.86 -14.73
C GLN A 7 -11.60 -15.43 -14.01
N LEU A 8 -12.74 -15.79 -14.61
CA LEU A 8 -14.06 -15.76 -13.95
C LEU A 8 -14.75 -17.14 -13.97
N ALA A 9 -13.97 -18.22 -13.96
CA ALA A 9 -14.50 -19.58 -13.92
C ALA A 9 -13.76 -20.44 -12.90
N ALA A 10 -14.15 -20.33 -11.62
CA ALA A 10 -14.19 -21.42 -10.64
C ALA A 10 -14.39 -20.86 -9.23
N ILE A 11 -15.60 -21.01 -8.67
CA ILE A 11 -15.95 -21.40 -7.28
C ILE A 11 -17.49 -21.56 -7.28
N PRO A 12 -18.05 -22.66 -6.74
CA PRO A 12 -19.41 -23.07 -7.08
C PRO A 12 -20.47 -22.32 -6.26
N LEU A 13 -21.40 -21.68 -6.97
CA LEU A 13 -22.68 -21.21 -6.43
C LEU A 13 -23.61 -22.41 -6.21
N ALA A 14 -24.02 -22.64 -4.97
CA ALA A 14 -25.11 -23.54 -4.64
C ALA A 14 -26.39 -23.01 -5.32
N ARG A 15 -26.96 -23.80 -6.23
CA ARG A 15 -28.20 -23.48 -6.96
C ARG A 15 -29.40 -23.70 -6.04
N SER A 16 -30.09 -22.62 -5.67
CA SER A 16 -31.50 -22.69 -5.29
C SER A 16 -32.33 -22.29 -6.53
N ASN A 17 -33.24 -23.17 -6.97
CA ASN A 17 -34.12 -22.93 -8.09
C ASN A 17 -35.24 -21.98 -7.66
N ALA A 18 -35.18 -20.71 -8.09
CA ALA A 18 -36.32 -19.80 -8.07
C ALA A 18 -36.51 -19.19 -9.46
N THR A 19 -37.64 -19.51 -10.08
CA THR A 19 -38.12 -18.95 -11.34
C THR A 19 -38.43 -17.46 -11.17
N MET A 20 -37.63 -16.59 -11.79
CA MET A 20 -37.93 -15.15 -11.92
C MET A 20 -38.17 -14.83 -13.40
N THR A 21 -39.36 -14.32 -13.71
CA THR A 21 -39.74 -13.81 -15.03
C THR A 21 -39.61 -12.28 -15.06
N THR A 22 -39.13 -11.78 -16.19
CA THR A 22 -39.27 -10.44 -16.80
C THR A 22 -38.29 -9.29 -16.51
N ALA A 23 -37.95 -8.65 -17.64
CA ALA A 23 -37.27 -7.37 -17.92
C ALA A 23 -35.73 -7.33 -17.76
N ALA A 24 -35.04 -7.29 -18.90
CA ALA A 24 -33.61 -6.98 -18.99
C ALA A 24 -33.33 -5.57 -18.42
N PRO A 25 -32.33 -5.41 -17.53
CA PRO A 25 -32.07 -4.12 -16.91
C PRO A 25 -31.48 -3.15 -17.94
N SER A 26 -32.04 -1.95 -18.05
CA SER A 26 -31.40 -0.89 -18.82
C SER A 26 -30.10 -0.47 -18.13
N LEU A 27 -28.96 -0.68 -18.79
CA LEU A 27 -27.59 -0.42 -18.26
C LEU A 27 -27.21 1.06 -18.14
N VAL A 28 -28.20 1.94 -18.00
CA VAL A 28 -28.02 3.37 -17.71
C VAL A 28 -28.81 3.64 -16.46
N LEU A 29 -28.14 4.02 -15.37
CA LEU A 29 -28.84 4.42 -14.16
C LEU A 29 -29.72 5.64 -14.48
N LYS A 30 -31.03 5.44 -14.40
CA LYS A 30 -32.06 6.46 -14.56
C LYS A 30 -32.73 6.74 -13.23
N VAL A 31 -33.29 7.93 -13.11
CA VAL A 31 -34.20 8.23 -11.99
C VAL A 31 -35.36 7.23 -12.04
N GLY A 32 -35.63 6.58 -10.91
CA GLY A 32 -36.60 5.50 -10.74
C GLY A 32 -35.97 4.11 -10.63
N ASP A 33 -34.75 3.91 -11.15
CA ASP A 33 -34.08 2.60 -11.15
C ASP A 33 -33.84 2.11 -9.73
N THR A 34 -34.02 0.82 -9.52
CA THR A 34 -34.03 0.20 -8.20
C THR A 34 -33.13 -1.02 -8.18
N LEU A 35 -32.14 -1.00 -7.29
CA LEU A 35 -31.24 -2.11 -6.98
C LEU A 35 -31.73 -2.84 -5.74
N ARG A 36 -31.59 -4.17 -5.71
CA ARG A 36 -32.05 -5.02 -4.60
C ARG A 36 -31.06 -6.13 -4.27
N GLU A 37 -30.99 -6.49 -2.99
CA GLU A 37 -30.22 -7.63 -2.48
C GLU A 37 -30.93 -8.25 -1.27
N ARG A 38 -30.87 -9.58 -1.16
CA ARG A 38 -31.35 -10.32 0.02
C ARG A 38 -30.16 -10.81 0.83
N ARG A 39 -30.26 -10.71 2.16
CA ARG A 39 -29.20 -11.15 3.07
C ARG A 39 -29.79 -11.53 4.44
N HIS A 40 -29.14 -12.45 5.15
CA HIS A 40 -29.38 -12.70 6.57
C HIS A 40 -28.09 -12.40 7.37
N PHE A 41 -28.24 -12.17 8.68
CA PHE A 41 -27.12 -11.94 9.59
C PHE A 41 -27.01 -13.08 10.59
N THR A 42 -25.77 -13.54 10.82
CA THR A 42 -25.46 -14.59 11.81
C THR A 42 -25.05 -13.99 13.16
N ASP A 43 -25.15 -14.77 14.24
CA ASP A 43 -24.67 -14.35 15.57
C ASP A 43 -23.20 -13.93 15.53
N GLY A 44 -22.36 -14.68 14.81
CA GLY A 44 -20.95 -14.35 14.64
C GLY A 44 -20.70 -13.01 13.94
N GLU A 45 -21.54 -12.62 12.98
CA GLU A 45 -21.46 -11.30 12.35
C GLU A 45 -21.91 -10.18 13.30
N VAL A 46 -22.94 -10.41 14.12
CA VAL A 46 -23.42 -9.46 15.12
C VAL A 46 -22.38 -9.25 16.23
N GLU A 47 -21.77 -10.34 16.72
CA GLU A 47 -20.65 -10.28 17.67
C GLU A 47 -19.42 -9.58 17.09
N ALA A 48 -19.06 -9.89 15.84
CA ALA A 48 -17.96 -9.23 15.15
C ALA A 48 -18.24 -7.73 14.99
N TYR A 49 -19.47 -7.36 14.64
CA TYR A 49 -19.87 -5.97 14.51
C TYR A 49 -19.86 -5.23 15.85
N ALA A 50 -20.37 -5.83 16.93
CA ALA A 50 -20.30 -5.25 18.28
C ALA A 50 -18.85 -5.00 18.72
N ARG A 51 -17.92 -5.90 18.35
CA ARG A 51 -16.49 -5.77 18.67
C ARG A 51 -15.84 -4.61 17.93
N VAL A 52 -16.11 -4.44 16.63
CA VAL A 52 -15.47 -3.41 15.80
C VAL A 52 -16.12 -2.03 15.97
N SER A 53 -17.45 -1.97 16.16
CA SER A 53 -18.18 -0.71 16.37
C SER A 53 -18.03 -0.18 17.79
N GLY A 54 -17.71 -1.05 18.76
CA GLY A 54 -17.76 -0.73 20.19
C GLY A 54 -19.17 -0.75 20.76
N ASP A 55 -20.22 -0.93 19.94
CA ASP A 55 -21.61 -1.05 20.39
C ASP A 55 -21.87 -2.44 20.95
N ARG A 56 -21.63 -2.58 22.25
CA ARG A 56 -21.87 -3.80 23.03
C ARG A 56 -23.18 -3.74 23.81
N ASN A 57 -24.18 -3.01 23.32
CA ASN A 57 -25.48 -2.99 23.97
C ASN A 57 -26.02 -4.44 24.07
N PRO A 58 -26.37 -4.94 25.27
CA PRO A 58 -26.74 -6.34 25.47
C PRO A 58 -27.95 -6.80 24.64
N VAL A 59 -28.79 -5.88 24.15
CA VAL A 59 -29.91 -6.23 23.23
C VAL A 59 -29.45 -6.92 21.93
N HIS A 60 -28.15 -6.84 21.61
CA HIS A 60 -27.55 -7.48 20.44
C HIS A 60 -26.82 -8.79 20.76
N LEU A 61 -26.48 -9.05 22.03
CA LEU A 61 -25.52 -10.10 22.42
C LEU A 61 -26.05 -11.05 23.51
N ASP A 62 -27.14 -10.70 24.17
CA ASP A 62 -27.74 -11.48 25.25
C ASP A 62 -29.24 -11.66 24.99
N ASP A 63 -29.63 -12.88 24.63
CA ASP A 63 -31.00 -13.28 24.31
C ASP A 63 -31.98 -13.04 25.45
N ILE A 64 -31.53 -13.24 26.69
CA ILE A 64 -32.36 -13.04 27.89
C ILE A 64 -32.58 -11.55 28.09
N PHE A 65 -31.51 -10.75 27.99
CA PHE A 65 -31.61 -9.30 28.13
C PHE A 65 -32.47 -8.69 27.01
N ALA A 66 -32.28 -9.12 25.76
CA ALA A 66 -33.05 -8.63 24.61
C ALA A 66 -34.56 -8.85 24.80
N ARG A 67 -34.96 -10.03 25.28
CA ARG A 67 -36.37 -10.37 25.55
C ARG A 67 -36.91 -9.63 26.77
N GLN A 68 -36.23 -9.72 27.90
CA GLN A 68 -36.79 -9.28 29.19
C GLN A 68 -36.66 -7.78 29.43
N VAL A 69 -35.58 -7.17 28.95
CA VAL A 69 -35.26 -5.75 29.19
C VAL A 69 -35.38 -4.93 27.92
N GLY A 70 -34.95 -5.47 26.77
CA GLY A 70 -35.01 -4.79 25.49
C GLY A 70 -36.40 -4.75 24.85
N GLY A 71 -37.34 -5.60 25.31
CA GLY A 71 -38.68 -5.71 24.73
C GLY A 71 -38.70 -6.36 23.34
N PHE A 72 -37.67 -7.15 23.02
CA PHE A 72 -37.52 -7.85 21.74
C PHE A 72 -37.89 -9.33 21.90
N ASP A 73 -39.16 -9.66 21.68
CA ASP A 73 -39.75 -10.96 22.02
C ASP A 73 -39.04 -12.16 21.39
N ARG A 74 -38.41 -11.98 20.22
CA ARG A 74 -37.76 -13.07 19.49
C ARG A 74 -36.29 -13.29 19.88
N GLY A 75 -35.69 -12.46 20.74
CA GLY A 75 -34.28 -12.57 21.15
C GLY A 75 -33.43 -11.40 20.66
N CYS A 76 -32.13 -11.65 20.47
CA CYS A 76 -31.19 -10.64 19.99
C CYS A 76 -31.62 -10.02 18.66
N VAL A 77 -31.44 -8.70 18.57
CA VAL A 77 -31.66 -7.92 17.33
C VAL A 77 -30.34 -7.55 16.70
N VAL A 78 -30.30 -7.45 15.37
CA VAL A 78 -29.15 -6.98 14.60
C VAL A 78 -28.97 -5.47 14.82
N HIS A 79 -27.74 -4.98 14.97
CA HIS A 79 -27.48 -3.54 15.01
C HIS A 79 -28.07 -2.86 13.77
N GLY A 80 -28.87 -1.81 13.95
CA GLY A 80 -29.48 -1.08 12.83
C GLY A 80 -28.42 -0.54 11.84
N MET A 81 -27.25 -0.13 12.36
CA MET A 81 -26.13 0.33 11.54
C MET A 81 -25.45 -0.80 10.76
N LEU A 82 -25.46 -2.05 11.26
CA LEU A 82 -25.00 -3.22 10.51
C LEU A 82 -25.95 -3.50 9.34
N VAL A 83 -27.26 -3.44 9.55
CA VAL A 83 -28.25 -3.53 8.46
C VAL A 83 -28.05 -2.42 7.42
N ALA A 84 -27.86 -1.17 7.88
CA ALA A 84 -27.65 -0.02 7.01
C ALA A 84 -26.35 -0.09 6.19
N SER A 85 -25.36 -0.88 6.62
CA SER A 85 -24.09 -1.07 5.88
C SER A 85 -24.28 -1.76 4.52
N LEU A 86 -25.42 -2.40 4.29
CA LEU A 86 -25.77 -3.01 3.01
C LEU A 86 -26.05 -1.99 1.91
N PHE A 87 -26.52 -0.78 2.23
CA PHE A 87 -26.79 0.26 1.23
C PHE A 87 -25.53 0.68 0.44
N PRO A 88 -24.42 1.09 1.10
CA PRO A 88 -23.19 1.43 0.38
C PRO A 88 -22.57 0.21 -0.31
N ALA A 89 -22.68 -0.99 0.27
CA ALA A 89 -22.19 -2.22 -0.36
C ALA A 89 -22.92 -2.51 -1.69
N LEU A 90 -24.25 -2.42 -1.70
CA LEU A 90 -25.07 -2.64 -2.88
C LEU A 90 -24.77 -1.61 -3.99
N ILE A 91 -24.59 -0.34 -3.61
CA ILE A 91 -24.19 0.73 -4.55
C ILE A 91 -22.80 0.45 -5.13
N ALA A 92 -21.82 0.11 -4.29
CA ALA A 92 -20.44 -0.14 -4.74
C ALA A 92 -20.32 -1.37 -5.63
N ALA A 93 -21.13 -2.41 -5.39
CA ALA A 93 -21.18 -3.60 -6.24
C ALA A 93 -21.64 -3.28 -7.68
N HIS A 94 -22.58 -2.33 -7.82
CA HIS A 94 -23.10 -1.91 -9.13
C HIS A 94 -22.29 -0.77 -9.76
N PHE A 95 -21.66 0.06 -8.93
CA PHE A 95 -20.85 1.21 -9.33
C PHE A 95 -19.51 1.21 -8.58
N PRO A 96 -18.55 0.37 -8.98
CA PRO A 96 -17.20 0.37 -8.41
C PRO A 96 -16.57 1.76 -8.46
N GLY A 97 -16.00 2.18 -7.34
CA GLY A 97 -15.48 3.54 -7.17
C GLY A 97 -16.52 4.60 -6.79
N ALA A 98 -17.77 4.20 -6.52
CA ALA A 98 -18.77 5.10 -5.94
C ALA A 98 -18.30 5.65 -4.58
N VAL A 99 -18.35 6.96 -4.43
CA VAL A 99 -18.02 7.66 -3.19
C VAL A 99 -19.31 7.93 -2.42
N TYR A 100 -19.56 7.18 -1.35
CA TYR A 100 -20.69 7.39 -0.46
C TYR A 100 -20.45 8.64 0.42
N ALA A 101 -21.31 9.64 0.32
CA ALA A 101 -21.06 10.98 0.85
C ALA A 101 -21.97 11.37 2.02
N ARG A 102 -23.23 10.92 2.03
CA ARG A 102 -24.19 11.21 3.10
C ARG A 102 -25.20 10.07 3.22
N GLN A 103 -25.65 9.81 4.43
CA GLN A 103 -26.75 8.90 4.72
C GLN A 103 -27.67 9.50 5.79
N SER A 104 -28.97 9.29 5.65
CA SER A 104 -29.98 9.51 6.69
C SER A 104 -30.70 8.19 6.96
N LEU A 105 -31.05 7.91 8.23
CA LEU A 105 -31.63 6.63 8.62
C LEU A 105 -32.77 6.84 9.62
N LYS A 106 -33.84 6.08 9.45
CA LYS A 106 -34.93 5.87 10.40
C LYS A 106 -35.09 4.37 10.60
N PHE A 107 -34.92 3.91 11.84
CA PHE A 107 -35.12 2.52 12.22
C PHE A 107 -36.56 2.33 12.69
N ALA A 108 -37.41 1.69 11.89
CA ALA A 108 -38.85 1.49 12.14
C ALA A 108 -39.16 0.14 12.85
N ALA A 109 -38.16 -0.34 13.62
CA ALA A 109 -37.48 -1.64 13.63
C ALA A 109 -38.12 -3.01 13.50
N PRO A 110 -37.78 -3.89 14.44
CA PRO A 110 -36.46 -4.51 14.61
C PRO A 110 -36.13 -5.58 13.55
N VAL A 111 -34.84 -5.87 13.35
CA VAL A 111 -34.37 -7.02 12.55
C VAL A 111 -33.76 -8.03 13.51
N TYR A 112 -34.24 -9.27 13.53
CA TYR A 112 -33.70 -10.31 14.40
C TYR A 112 -32.55 -11.08 13.75
N VAL A 113 -31.67 -11.64 14.57
CA VAL A 113 -30.58 -12.49 14.06
C VAL A 113 -31.16 -13.72 13.38
N GLY A 114 -30.64 -14.07 12.21
CA GLY A 114 -31.17 -15.12 11.36
C GLY A 114 -32.30 -14.72 10.41
N ASP A 115 -32.94 -13.56 10.61
CA ASP A 115 -33.95 -13.06 9.67
C ASP A 115 -33.31 -12.72 8.33
N GLU A 116 -33.99 -13.07 7.24
CA GLU A 116 -33.67 -12.54 5.92
C GLU A 116 -34.23 -11.12 5.80
N VAL A 117 -33.43 -10.22 5.24
CA VAL A 117 -33.82 -8.86 4.90
C VAL A 117 -33.68 -8.61 3.40
N LEU A 118 -34.59 -7.81 2.85
CA LEU A 118 -34.52 -7.27 1.49
C LEU A 118 -34.09 -5.81 1.54
N VAL A 119 -32.91 -5.52 1.02
CA VAL A 119 -32.37 -4.17 0.90
C VAL A 119 -32.67 -3.63 -0.49
N GLN A 120 -33.10 -2.38 -0.56
CA GLN A 120 -33.45 -1.66 -1.78
C GLN A 120 -32.78 -0.29 -1.83
N VAL A 121 -32.15 0.02 -2.96
CA VAL A 121 -31.57 1.34 -3.26
C VAL A 121 -32.18 1.86 -4.56
N GLN A 122 -32.95 2.93 -4.50
CA GLN A 122 -33.62 3.52 -5.67
C GLN A 122 -33.04 4.88 -6.04
N ALA A 123 -32.69 5.12 -7.29
CA ALA A 123 -32.21 6.43 -7.75
C ALA A 123 -33.37 7.44 -7.77
N LEU A 124 -33.32 8.45 -6.90
CA LEU A 124 -34.36 9.48 -6.80
C LEU A 124 -34.02 10.71 -7.64
N HIS A 125 -32.74 11.08 -7.70
CA HIS A 125 -32.29 12.24 -8.45
C HIS A 125 -30.84 12.05 -8.91
N ILE A 126 -30.56 12.42 -10.17
CA ILE A 126 -29.22 12.32 -10.76
C ILE A 126 -28.82 13.71 -11.27
N ARG A 127 -27.71 14.24 -10.75
CA ARG A 127 -27.10 15.47 -11.24
C ARG A 127 -25.77 15.13 -11.93
N ALA A 128 -25.72 15.33 -13.25
CA ALA A 128 -24.52 15.10 -14.03
C ALA A 128 -23.59 16.32 -14.01
N SER A 129 -22.29 16.06 -13.98
CA SER A 129 -21.19 16.99 -14.28
C SER A 129 -20.29 16.35 -15.34
N THR A 130 -19.40 17.14 -15.95
CA THR A 130 -18.44 16.66 -16.96
C THR A 130 -17.56 15.51 -16.47
N THR A 131 -17.28 15.42 -15.17
CA THR A 131 -16.37 14.42 -14.60
C THR A 131 -17.01 13.42 -13.63
N LYS A 132 -18.21 13.68 -13.10
CA LYS A 132 -18.86 12.85 -12.04
C LYS A 132 -20.38 12.96 -12.09
N HIS A 133 -21.09 11.96 -11.56
CA HIS A 133 -22.54 12.00 -11.33
C HIS A 133 -22.81 12.02 -9.83
N ILE A 134 -23.57 13.00 -9.35
CA ILE A 134 -24.03 13.05 -7.97
C ILE A 134 -25.44 12.47 -7.96
N VAL A 135 -25.63 11.35 -7.25
CA VAL A 135 -26.90 10.63 -7.21
C VAL A 135 -27.45 10.60 -5.80
N LYS A 136 -28.70 11.01 -5.67
CA LYS A 136 -29.50 10.83 -4.45
C LYS A 136 -30.27 9.53 -4.58
N PHE A 137 -30.12 8.64 -3.60
CA PHE A 137 -30.82 7.38 -3.54
C PHE A 137 -31.80 7.34 -2.36
N GLY A 138 -32.95 6.70 -2.55
CA GLY A 138 -33.81 6.24 -1.47
C GLY A 138 -33.33 4.86 -1.02
N THR A 139 -33.13 4.68 0.28
CA THR A 139 -32.57 3.46 0.87
C THR A 139 -33.60 2.83 1.81
N LYS A 140 -34.06 1.62 1.49
CA LYS A 140 -35.07 0.90 2.27
C LYS A 140 -34.62 -0.52 2.58
N CYS A 141 -34.91 -1.00 3.77
CA CYS A 141 -34.74 -2.38 4.17
C CYS A 141 -36.06 -2.92 4.70
N PHE A 142 -36.44 -4.11 4.24
CA PHE A 142 -37.66 -4.80 4.67
C PHE A 142 -37.28 -6.14 5.30
N THR A 143 -37.96 -6.55 6.37
CA THR A 143 -37.85 -7.93 6.88
C THR A 143 -38.61 -8.88 5.95
N SER A 144 -38.11 -10.11 5.77
CA SER A 144 -38.76 -11.13 4.93
C SER A 144 -39.89 -11.88 5.66
N ASP A 145 -40.28 -11.45 6.87
CA ASP A 145 -41.46 -11.98 7.57
C ASP A 145 -42.75 -11.65 6.79
N SER A 146 -43.87 -12.29 7.15
CA SER A 146 -45.13 -12.33 6.37
C SER A 146 -45.68 -10.98 5.88
N ASP A 147 -45.29 -9.86 6.50
CA ASP A 147 -45.81 -8.53 6.21
C ASP A 147 -44.85 -7.62 5.42
N ASN A 148 -43.65 -8.09 5.03
CA ASN A 148 -42.58 -7.25 4.43
C ASN A 148 -42.41 -5.91 5.18
N LEU A 149 -42.25 -6.00 6.51
CA LEU A 149 -42.24 -4.83 7.36
C LEU A 149 -41.03 -3.94 7.03
N LEU A 150 -41.27 -2.64 6.88
CA LEU A 150 -40.20 -1.67 6.65
C LEU A 150 -39.35 -1.54 7.91
N ALA A 151 -38.13 -2.08 7.86
CA ALA A 151 -37.20 -2.05 8.97
C ALA A 151 -36.36 -0.76 8.99
N VAL A 152 -35.81 -0.37 7.83
CA VAL A 152 -34.97 0.82 7.72
C VAL A 152 -35.45 1.67 6.56
N ASP A 153 -35.61 2.96 6.79
CA ASP A 153 -35.94 3.94 5.76
C ASP A 153 -34.91 5.08 5.78
N GLY A 154 -34.64 5.68 4.63
CA GLY A 154 -33.60 6.69 4.54
C GLY A 154 -33.28 7.16 3.14
N GLU A 155 -32.30 8.05 3.07
CA GLU A 155 -31.75 8.57 1.82
C GLU A 155 -30.23 8.62 1.87
N ALA A 156 -29.60 8.23 0.77
CA ALA A 156 -28.16 8.32 0.55
C ALA A 156 -27.80 9.37 -0.51
N LEU A 157 -26.63 9.97 -0.39
CA LEU A 157 -25.97 10.71 -1.46
C LEU A 157 -24.66 10.01 -1.82
N ALA A 158 -24.48 9.66 -3.09
CA ALA A 158 -23.25 9.08 -3.60
C ALA A 158 -22.75 9.80 -4.86
N VAL A 159 -21.44 9.84 -5.03
CA VAL A 159 -20.80 10.35 -6.25
C VAL A 159 -20.29 9.17 -7.06
N LEU A 160 -20.86 8.98 -8.26
CA LEU A 160 -20.54 7.88 -9.16
C LEU A 160 -19.52 8.35 -10.23
N PRO A 161 -18.49 7.55 -10.54
CA PRO A 161 -17.52 7.88 -11.58
C PRO A 161 -18.16 7.88 -12.97
N SER A 162 -17.91 8.94 -13.74
CA SER A 162 -18.50 9.14 -15.07
C SER A 162 -17.99 8.14 -16.13
N LEU A 163 -16.73 7.71 -16.03
CA LEU A 163 -16.13 6.73 -16.93
C LEU A 163 -16.78 5.35 -16.79
N TYR A 164 -17.17 4.95 -15.59
CA TYR A 164 -17.78 3.64 -15.35
C TYR A 164 -19.20 3.59 -15.93
N LEU A 165 -19.99 4.65 -15.72
CA LEU A 165 -21.30 4.81 -16.38
C LEU A 165 -21.17 4.81 -17.91
N ARG A 166 -20.14 5.46 -18.48
CA ARG A 166 -19.87 5.44 -19.93
C ARG A 166 -19.35 4.11 -20.47
N GLN A 167 -18.57 3.36 -19.69
CA GLN A 167 -18.08 2.04 -20.09
C GLN A 167 -19.20 1.00 -20.10
N GLN A 168 -20.11 1.04 -19.11
CA GLN A 168 -21.32 0.20 -19.14
C GLN A 168 -22.22 0.54 -20.34
N LEU A 169 -22.33 1.84 -20.70
CA LEU A 169 -23.00 2.28 -21.93
C LEU A 169 -22.35 1.69 -23.20
N ASN A 170 -21.02 1.71 -23.29
CA ASN A 170 -20.28 1.30 -24.50
C ASN A 170 -20.14 -0.23 -24.67
N GLN A 171 -20.10 -1.00 -23.58
CA GLN A 171 -20.03 -2.46 -23.62
C GLN A 171 -21.31 -3.11 -24.17
N VAL A 172 -22.44 -2.41 -24.14
CA VAL A 172 -23.73 -2.91 -24.66
C VAL A 172 -23.92 -2.56 -26.13
N ALA A 173 -23.46 -1.37 -26.55
CA ALA A 173 -23.51 -0.96 -27.97
C ALA A 173 -22.69 -1.89 -28.89
N SER A 174 -21.71 -2.62 -28.34
CA SER A 174 -20.83 -3.53 -29.06
C SER A 174 -21.29 -5.00 -29.09
N GLN A 175 -22.40 -5.36 -28.42
CA GLN A 175 -22.91 -6.74 -28.36
C GLN A 175 -24.08 -7.03 -29.33
N SER A 176 -24.46 -6.08 -30.18
CA SER A 176 -25.48 -6.27 -31.21
C SER A 176 -24.84 -6.36 -32.61
N LEU A 177 -24.22 -7.49 -32.97
CA LEU A 177 -23.96 -7.94 -34.36
C LEU A 177 -23.43 -9.40 -34.39
N ALA A 178 -24.38 -10.34 -34.48
CA ALA A 178 -24.43 -11.65 -35.19
C ALA A 178 -23.26 -12.69 -35.24
N PRO A 179 -23.57 -14.00 -35.44
CA PRO A 179 -22.87 -15.15 -34.84
C PRO A 179 -22.17 -16.08 -35.86
N LEU A 180 -21.47 -17.12 -35.38
CA LEU A 180 -21.27 -18.38 -36.12
C LEU A 180 -20.94 -19.57 -35.20
N ASN A 181 -21.66 -20.67 -35.44
CA ASN A 181 -21.62 -21.98 -34.77
C ASN A 181 -20.33 -22.76 -35.04
N LEU A 182 -19.93 -23.63 -34.10
CA LEU A 182 -19.47 -24.98 -34.42
C LEU A 182 -19.55 -25.91 -33.19
N SER A 183 -20.31 -26.98 -33.35
CA SER A 183 -20.52 -28.10 -32.44
C SER A 183 -19.47 -29.20 -32.63
N VAL A 184 -18.98 -29.83 -31.55
CA VAL A 184 -18.61 -31.27 -31.53
C VAL A 184 -18.83 -31.85 -30.12
N SER A 185 -19.41 -33.05 -30.08
CA SER A 185 -19.72 -33.94 -28.93
C SER A 185 -18.66 -35.06 -28.85
N MET A 186 -18.25 -35.67 -27.72
CA MET A 186 -18.94 -36.68 -26.88
C MET A 186 -17.97 -37.19 -25.76
N ALA A 187 -18.55 -37.58 -24.61
CA ALA A 187 -18.24 -38.70 -23.66
C ALA A 187 -16.77 -39.09 -23.29
N GLY A 188 -16.38 -39.50 -22.08
CA GLY A 188 -17.01 -39.90 -20.80
C GLY A 188 -15.93 -40.58 -19.92
N ALA A 189 -16.18 -40.77 -18.61
CA ALA A 189 -15.65 -41.81 -17.70
C ALA A 189 -15.35 -41.31 -16.27
N THR A 190 -16.11 -41.84 -15.32
CA THR A 190 -15.93 -41.81 -13.86
C THR A 190 -15.14 -43.03 -13.39
N THR A 191 -14.16 -42.90 -12.49
CA THR A 191 -13.89 -43.79 -11.34
C THR A 191 -12.69 -43.29 -10.50
N THR A 192 -12.89 -43.16 -9.19
CA THR A 192 -11.87 -42.78 -8.18
C THR A 192 -11.16 -44.01 -7.61
N SER A 193 -9.83 -44.06 -7.69
CA SER A 193 -8.99 -45.16 -7.18
C SER A 193 -8.71 -45.04 -5.66
N SER A 194 -8.69 -46.20 -4.99
CA SER A 194 -8.37 -46.41 -3.56
C SER A 194 -6.97 -45.94 -3.12
N ALA A 195 -6.11 -45.54 -4.06
CA ALA A 195 -4.80 -44.97 -3.79
C ALA A 195 -4.86 -43.56 -3.16
N LEU A 196 -5.82 -42.71 -3.58
CA LEU A 196 -5.98 -41.34 -3.06
C LEU A 196 -6.35 -41.33 -1.56
N ARG A 197 -7.20 -42.26 -1.11
CA ARG A 197 -7.62 -42.36 0.29
C ARG A 197 -6.51 -42.81 1.24
N ARG A 198 -5.51 -43.56 0.77
CA ARG A 198 -4.35 -43.95 1.60
C ARG A 198 -3.34 -42.82 1.75
N MET A 199 -3.22 -41.97 0.72
CA MET A 199 -2.29 -40.84 0.73
C MET A 199 -2.74 -39.74 1.70
N GLU A 200 -4.04 -39.46 1.80
CA GLU A 200 -4.61 -38.49 2.75
C GLU A 200 -4.54 -38.91 4.23
N SER A 201 -4.43 -40.21 4.52
CA SER A 201 -4.30 -40.72 5.90
C SER A 201 -2.88 -40.57 6.45
N VAL A 202 -1.88 -40.62 5.56
CA VAL A 202 -0.45 -40.48 5.91
C VAL A 202 -0.08 -38.99 6.08
N CYS A 203 -0.63 -38.10 5.25
CA CYS A 203 -0.41 -36.65 5.39
C CYS A 203 -0.93 -36.05 6.70
N ARG A 204 -1.93 -36.68 7.36
CA ARG A 204 -2.49 -36.20 8.63
C ARG A 204 -1.62 -36.45 9.86
N HIS A 205 -0.62 -37.33 9.78
CA HIS A 205 0.20 -37.74 10.92
C HIS A 205 1.66 -37.21 10.87
N LEU A 206 2.02 -36.41 9.86
CA LEU A 206 3.40 -35.96 9.62
C LEU A 206 3.62 -34.43 9.71
N LEU A 207 2.65 -33.66 10.21
CA LEU A 207 2.82 -32.22 10.43
C LEU A 207 3.04 -31.91 11.93
N PRO A 208 4.14 -31.22 12.31
CA PRO A 208 4.36 -30.80 13.68
C PRO A 208 3.39 -29.66 14.09
N SER A 209 3.08 -29.63 15.38
CA SER A 209 2.16 -28.71 16.06
C SER A 209 2.45 -27.23 15.81
N SER A 210 1.42 -26.48 15.42
CA SER A 210 1.43 -25.02 15.18
C SER A 210 1.70 -24.21 16.46
N PRO A 211 2.47 -23.11 16.41
CA PRO A 211 2.54 -22.14 17.52
C PRO A 211 1.26 -21.28 17.60
N PRO A 212 1.04 -20.53 18.70
CA PRO A 212 -0.27 -19.96 19.03
C PRO A 212 -0.64 -18.82 18.08
N VAL A 213 -1.88 -18.85 17.58
CA VAL A 213 -2.48 -17.80 16.76
C VAL A 213 -2.88 -16.62 17.66
N LEU A 214 -2.10 -15.53 17.63
CA LEU A 214 -2.51 -14.24 18.17
C LEU A 214 -3.49 -13.58 17.19
N HIS A 215 -4.72 -13.37 17.64
CA HIS A 215 -5.84 -12.84 16.87
C HIS A 215 -5.60 -11.39 16.40
N GLN A 216 -5.72 -11.20 15.09
CA GLN A 216 -5.74 -9.90 14.40
C GLN A 216 -7.01 -9.10 14.77
N ASN A 217 -6.80 -7.93 15.37
CA ASN A 217 -7.84 -6.89 15.47
C ASN A 217 -7.90 -6.12 14.13
N LEU A 218 -8.99 -6.29 13.39
CA LEU A 218 -9.36 -5.43 12.26
C LEU A 218 -10.30 -4.33 12.77
N LEU A 219 -9.74 -3.16 13.06
CA LEU A 219 -10.45 -1.91 13.33
C LEU A 219 -10.11 -0.91 12.20
N GLY A 220 -11.16 -0.34 11.59
CA GLY A 220 -11.09 0.91 10.84
C GLY A 220 -10.76 0.81 9.34
N ALA A 221 -11.78 0.63 8.50
CA ALA A 221 -11.69 1.08 7.10
C ALA A 221 -11.76 2.62 7.06
N MET A 222 -10.70 3.28 7.52
CA MET A 222 -10.36 4.62 7.09
C MET A 222 -10.11 4.54 5.58
N ARG A 223 -10.62 5.51 4.80
CA ARG A 223 -10.16 5.68 3.42
C ARG A 223 -8.64 5.83 3.47
N LEU A 224 -7.90 4.79 3.10
CA LEU A 224 -6.50 4.97 2.74
C LEU A 224 -6.53 5.84 1.48
N GLU A 225 -6.22 7.13 1.63
CA GLU A 225 -5.75 7.88 0.48
C GLU A 225 -4.51 7.15 -0.05
N SER A 226 -4.48 6.87 -1.35
CA SER A 226 -3.37 6.15 -2.00
C SER A 226 -2.08 6.94 -1.79
N SER A 227 -1.29 6.50 -0.82
CA SER A 227 -0.11 7.21 -0.32
C SER A 227 1.14 6.39 -0.66
N PRO A 228 2.27 7.02 -1.06
CA PRO A 228 3.51 6.30 -1.23
C PRO A 228 3.87 5.53 0.04
N VAL A 229 4.21 4.25 -0.10
CA VAL A 229 4.65 3.43 1.04
C VAL A 229 6.17 3.36 1.03
N ILE A 230 6.78 3.55 2.19
CA ILE A 230 8.22 3.63 2.36
C ILE A 230 8.61 2.64 3.44
N ILE A 231 9.49 1.69 3.13
CA ILE A 231 9.95 0.67 4.08
C ILE A 231 11.45 0.79 4.25
N GLY A 232 11.90 1.02 5.49
CA GLY A 232 13.32 1.17 5.78
C GLY A 232 13.61 1.68 7.17
N GLY A 233 14.86 2.07 7.40
CA GLY A 233 15.34 2.47 8.72
C GLY A 233 14.98 3.92 9.09
N MET A 234 14.55 4.11 10.33
CA MET A 234 14.71 5.38 11.06
C MET A 234 15.98 5.29 11.89
N VAL A 235 16.90 6.23 11.71
CA VAL A 235 18.23 6.18 12.34
C VAL A 235 18.50 7.48 13.06
N LEU A 236 19.05 7.42 14.27
CA LEU A 236 19.61 8.60 14.92
C LEU A 236 21.07 8.76 14.51
N ASP A 237 21.38 9.83 13.80
CA ASP A 237 22.75 10.17 13.43
C ASP A 237 23.37 11.04 14.53
N ILE A 238 24.53 10.62 15.04
CA ILE A 238 25.33 11.35 16.01
C ILE A 238 26.58 11.84 15.31
N HIS A 239 26.69 13.16 15.13
CA HIS A 239 27.79 13.80 14.43
C HIS A 239 28.70 14.52 15.43
N ALA A 240 29.90 13.97 15.65
CA ALA A 240 30.93 14.55 16.49
C ALA A 240 31.99 15.25 15.63
N LYS A 241 32.07 16.58 15.75
CA LYS A 241 33.10 17.40 15.11
C LYS A 241 34.07 17.95 16.16
N PRO A 242 35.29 17.42 16.24
CA PRO A 242 36.27 17.83 17.23
C PRO A 242 36.85 19.21 16.86
N SER A 243 37.20 20.01 17.87
CA SER A 243 37.85 21.32 17.67
C SER A 243 39.36 21.20 17.43
N MET A 244 39.90 20.00 17.55
CA MET A 244 41.30 19.65 17.35
C MET A 244 41.40 18.21 16.85
N GLN A 245 42.60 17.77 16.44
CA GLN A 245 42.77 16.40 15.96
C GLN A 245 42.45 15.38 17.06
N PRO A 246 41.59 14.38 16.80
CA PRO A 246 41.29 13.32 17.77
C PRO A 246 42.53 12.47 18.08
N HIS A 247 42.69 12.14 19.37
CA HIS A 247 43.78 11.28 19.84
C HIS A 247 43.21 9.98 20.42
N PRO A 248 43.72 8.81 19.98
CA PRO A 248 43.30 7.53 20.55
C PRO A 248 43.48 7.49 22.08
N GLY A 249 42.46 6.97 22.78
CA GLY A 249 42.51 6.77 24.23
C GLY A 249 42.10 7.97 25.09
N THR A 250 41.66 9.09 24.49
CA THR A 250 41.14 10.24 25.23
C THR A 250 40.01 10.95 24.48
N THR A 251 39.27 11.82 25.17
CA THR A 251 38.28 12.72 24.58
C THR A 251 38.92 14.07 24.26
N VAL A 252 38.51 14.68 23.15
CA VAL A 252 38.89 16.05 22.78
C VAL A 252 37.67 16.97 22.81
N PRO A 253 37.84 18.28 23.12
CA PRO A 253 36.75 19.25 23.00
C PRO A 253 36.21 19.32 21.56
N GLY A 254 34.91 19.57 21.43
CA GLY A 254 34.25 19.62 20.13
C GLY A 254 32.75 19.86 20.24
N MET A 255 32.07 19.71 19.10
CA MET A 255 30.63 19.80 18.98
C MET A 255 30.06 18.41 18.68
N VAL A 256 28.98 18.04 19.37
CA VAL A 256 28.20 16.84 19.08
C VAL A 256 26.78 17.26 18.72
N LYS A 257 26.31 16.85 17.55
CA LYS A 257 24.95 17.09 17.08
C LYS A 257 24.20 15.78 16.91
N TYR A 258 22.92 15.78 17.28
CA TYR A 258 21.98 14.70 17.02
C TYR A 258 21.11 15.10 15.82
N VAL A 259 21.05 14.24 14.81
CA VAL A 259 20.33 14.50 13.57
C VAL A 259 19.38 13.34 13.31
N SER A 260 18.15 13.66 12.88
CA SER A 260 17.20 12.64 12.44
C SER A 260 17.65 12.11 11.06
N GLY A 261 18.02 10.84 11.03
CA GLY A 261 18.62 10.17 9.88
C GLY A 261 17.85 8.93 9.44
N GLY A 262 18.51 8.13 8.61
CA GLY A 262 17.92 6.96 7.96
C GLY A 262 17.36 7.30 6.59
N VAL A 263 17.79 6.56 5.57
CA VAL A 263 17.53 6.91 4.17
C VAL A 263 16.03 6.92 3.87
N ALA A 264 15.32 5.85 4.25
CA ALA A 264 13.87 5.79 4.12
C ALA A 264 13.16 6.93 4.88
N ARG A 265 13.58 7.24 6.12
CA ARG A 265 13.01 8.34 6.91
C ARG A 265 13.24 9.70 6.24
N ASN A 266 14.43 9.94 5.70
CA ASN A 266 14.77 11.17 4.96
C ASN A 266 13.88 11.31 3.72
N ILE A 267 13.70 10.25 2.94
CA ILE A 267 12.83 10.24 1.76
C ILE A 267 11.37 10.53 2.16
N ALA A 268 10.89 9.89 3.23
CA ALA A 268 9.54 10.11 3.73
C ALA A 268 9.32 11.56 4.20
N GLU A 269 10.28 12.14 4.93
CA GLU A 269 10.20 13.53 5.35
C GLU A 269 10.21 14.48 4.14
N CYS A 270 11.04 14.23 3.13
CA CYS A 270 11.03 14.99 1.89
C CYS A 270 9.65 14.98 1.23
N ILE A 271 9.03 13.80 1.11
CA ILE A 271 7.69 13.65 0.53
C ILE A 271 6.65 14.44 1.36
N CYS A 272 6.73 14.35 2.70
CA CYS A 272 5.90 15.13 3.62
C CYS A 272 6.02 16.64 3.41
N LYS A 273 7.25 17.16 3.30
CA LYS A 273 7.54 18.58 3.10
C LYS A 273 7.15 19.10 1.70
N LEU A 274 6.88 18.19 0.77
CA LEU A 274 6.29 18.47 -0.55
C LEU A 274 4.76 18.29 -0.56
N GLU A 275 4.13 18.36 0.62
CA GLU A 275 2.67 18.33 0.80
C GLU A 275 2.00 16.98 0.43
N THR A 276 2.77 15.89 0.40
CA THR A 276 2.25 14.52 0.22
C THR A 276 2.48 13.72 1.49
N GLN A 277 1.49 12.97 1.97
CA GLN A 277 1.63 12.15 3.18
C GLN A 277 2.11 10.74 2.82
N PRO A 278 3.36 10.33 3.13
CA PRO A 278 3.78 8.95 2.95
C PRO A 278 3.34 8.06 4.12
N PHE A 279 3.20 6.76 3.85
CA PHE A 279 3.03 5.75 4.89
C PHE A 279 4.37 5.04 5.15
N MET A 280 4.96 5.25 6.32
CA MET A 280 6.26 4.71 6.70
C MET A 280 6.10 3.40 7.47
N ILE A 281 6.78 2.34 7.01
CA ILE A 281 6.93 1.07 7.73
C ILE A 281 8.38 1.02 8.24
N SER A 282 8.54 1.10 9.57
CA SER A 282 9.86 1.16 10.20
C SER A 282 9.88 0.51 11.58
N VAL A 283 11.04 0.55 12.24
CA VAL A 283 11.25 0.04 13.60
C VAL A 283 12.13 0.99 14.39
N VAL A 284 11.78 1.19 15.66
CA VAL A 284 12.60 1.86 16.67
C VAL A 284 12.52 1.08 17.99
N GLY A 285 13.51 1.27 18.85
CA GLY A 285 13.46 0.79 20.23
C GLY A 285 12.59 1.70 21.09
N ASN A 286 12.09 1.16 22.20
CA ASN A 286 11.48 1.95 23.28
C ASN A 286 12.58 2.60 24.14
N ASP A 287 13.36 3.49 23.52
CA ASP A 287 14.52 4.16 24.10
C ASP A 287 14.55 5.66 23.75
N MET A 288 15.52 6.38 24.32
CA MET A 288 15.66 7.83 24.11
C MET A 288 15.83 8.20 22.64
N ALA A 289 16.50 7.36 21.86
CA ALA A 289 16.72 7.61 20.43
C ALA A 289 15.43 7.41 19.63
N GLY A 290 14.64 6.38 19.96
CA GLY A 290 13.33 6.14 19.39
C GLY A 290 12.36 7.28 19.70
N ASP A 291 12.31 7.72 20.95
CA ASP A 291 11.52 8.88 21.39
C ASP A 291 11.90 10.15 20.66
N PHE A 292 13.21 10.40 20.48
CA PHE A 292 13.71 11.56 19.74
C PHE A 292 13.19 11.57 18.29
N LEU A 293 13.31 10.44 17.58
CA LEU A 293 12.86 10.30 16.20
C LEU A 293 11.33 10.40 16.08
N LEU A 294 10.59 9.74 16.97
CA LEU A 294 9.13 9.73 16.97
C LEU A 294 8.53 11.08 17.36
N LYS A 295 9.17 11.83 18.26
CA LYS A 295 8.70 13.17 18.65
C LYS A 295 8.65 14.11 17.45
N TYR A 296 9.72 14.13 16.64
CA TYR A 296 9.75 14.92 15.41
C TYR A 296 8.67 14.44 14.43
N TRP A 297 8.62 13.12 14.20
CA TRP A 297 7.67 12.49 13.29
C TRP A 297 6.21 12.85 13.60
N ARG A 298 5.82 12.74 14.87
CA ARG A 298 4.48 13.12 15.36
C ARG A 298 4.22 14.63 15.19
N SER A 299 5.21 15.47 15.46
CA SER A 299 5.07 16.93 15.31
C SER A 299 4.86 17.37 13.85
N ALA A 300 5.34 16.58 12.88
CA ALA A 300 5.09 16.77 11.46
C ALA A 300 3.71 16.27 11.00
N GLY A 301 2.90 15.67 11.91
CA GLY A 301 1.59 15.12 11.59
C GLY A 301 1.63 13.77 10.85
N LEU A 302 2.78 13.10 10.83
CA LEU A 302 2.96 11.82 10.14
C LEU A 302 2.46 10.64 10.98
N CYS A 303 1.82 9.69 10.32
CA CYS A 303 1.29 8.47 10.93
C CYS A 303 2.42 7.60 11.50
N THR A 304 2.20 7.03 12.69
CA THR A 304 3.14 6.12 13.37
C THR A 304 2.70 4.65 13.33
N ASP A 305 1.57 4.32 12.72
CA ASP A 305 0.98 2.97 12.76
C ASP A 305 1.87 1.90 12.11
N GLY A 306 2.67 2.29 11.11
CA GLY A 306 3.66 1.41 10.48
C GLY A 306 5.00 1.32 11.23
N ILE A 307 5.18 2.08 12.31
CA ILE A 307 6.44 2.13 13.06
C ILE A 307 6.36 1.20 14.27
N LEU A 308 7.04 0.06 14.15
CA LEU A 308 7.18 -0.90 15.23
C LEU A 308 8.03 -0.30 16.35
N GLN A 309 7.48 -0.23 17.56
CA GLN A 309 8.25 0.08 18.78
C GLN A 309 8.47 -1.23 19.53
N VAL A 310 9.73 -1.55 19.83
CA VAL A 310 10.11 -2.81 20.49
C VAL A 310 10.85 -2.51 21.78
N ASP A 311 10.47 -3.17 22.87
CA ASP A 311 11.19 -3.11 24.13
C ASP A 311 12.55 -3.86 24.03
N ASP A 312 13.51 -3.46 24.85
CA ASP A 312 14.82 -4.12 24.98
C ASP A 312 15.66 -4.22 23.69
N ILE A 313 15.40 -3.34 22.71
CA ILE A 313 16.29 -3.14 21.55
C ILE A 313 16.79 -1.71 21.51
N THR A 314 17.98 -1.53 20.95
CA THR A 314 18.50 -0.20 20.65
C THR A 314 17.95 0.27 19.30
N THR A 315 17.33 1.46 19.28
CA THR A 315 16.98 2.17 18.04
C THR A 315 18.21 2.26 17.14
N PRO A 316 18.06 2.13 15.80
CA PRO A 316 19.19 2.28 14.89
C PRO A 316 19.93 3.60 15.11
N ILE A 317 21.25 3.54 15.29
CA ILE A 317 22.12 4.71 15.52
C ILE A 317 23.33 4.62 14.61
N VAL A 318 23.73 5.75 14.02
CA VAL A 318 25.01 5.92 13.33
C VAL A 318 25.79 7.00 14.05
N SER A 319 26.98 6.67 14.55
CA SER A 319 27.86 7.61 15.22
C SER A 319 29.06 7.91 14.34
N ASN A 320 29.16 9.15 13.87
CA ASN A 320 30.20 9.65 12.99
C ASN A 320 31.12 10.61 13.76
N VAL A 321 32.42 10.41 13.64
CA VAL A 321 33.46 11.32 14.12
C VAL A 321 34.18 11.88 12.91
N PHE A 322 34.21 13.21 12.80
CA PHE A 322 34.87 13.92 11.72
C PHE A 322 36.24 14.46 12.16
N ASP A 323 37.06 14.91 11.22
CA ASP A 323 38.25 15.71 11.51
C ASP A 323 37.97 17.23 11.45
N GLY A 324 39.03 18.03 11.60
CA GLY A 324 38.95 19.49 11.52
C GLY A 324 38.59 20.03 10.12
N SER A 325 38.79 19.23 9.07
CA SER A 325 38.39 19.56 7.70
C SER A 325 36.93 19.21 7.39
N GLY A 326 36.32 18.35 8.23
CA GLY A 326 34.97 17.85 8.05
C GLY A 326 34.91 16.49 7.35
N GLU A 327 36.05 15.83 7.11
CA GLU A 327 36.08 14.46 6.59
C GLU A 327 35.81 13.44 7.70
N LEU A 328 35.14 12.33 7.36
CA LEU A 328 34.82 11.27 8.31
C LEU A 328 36.09 10.47 8.65
N ILE A 329 36.46 10.42 9.93
CA ILE A 329 37.63 9.63 10.40
C ILE A 329 37.23 8.28 11.00
N ALA A 330 36.06 8.21 11.62
CA ALA A 330 35.56 6.99 12.25
C ALA A 330 34.03 7.01 12.27
N GLY A 331 33.43 5.86 11.99
CA GLY A 331 31.98 5.70 11.98
C GLY A 331 31.59 4.34 12.54
N VAL A 332 30.56 4.31 13.38
CA VAL A 332 29.95 3.07 13.85
C VAL A 332 28.47 3.10 13.53
N ALA A 333 27.99 2.12 12.76
CA ALA A 333 26.59 1.98 12.41
C ALA A 333 25.99 0.77 13.14
N SER A 334 25.14 1.03 14.13
CA SER A 334 24.32 0.02 14.79
C SER A 334 22.91 0.06 14.21
N VAL A 335 22.71 -0.65 13.09
CA VAL A 335 21.44 -0.63 12.33
C VAL A 335 20.79 -2.01 12.22
N GLY A 336 21.30 -3.00 12.97
CA GLY A 336 20.84 -4.39 12.91
C GLY A 336 19.37 -4.59 13.31
N ALA A 337 18.78 -3.65 14.05
CA ALA A 337 17.37 -3.67 14.38
C ALA A 337 16.47 -3.62 13.12
N VAL A 338 16.87 -2.86 12.09
CA VAL A 338 16.11 -2.77 10.83
C VAL A 338 16.03 -4.15 10.17
N GLU A 339 17.17 -4.81 9.99
CA GLU A 339 17.25 -6.11 9.33
C GLU A 339 16.52 -7.20 10.11
N LYS A 340 16.59 -7.16 11.46
CA LYS A 340 15.99 -8.17 12.33
C LYS A 340 14.47 -8.01 12.51
N PHE A 341 13.99 -6.78 12.69
CA PHE A 341 12.62 -6.52 13.15
C PHE A 341 11.67 -6.02 12.06
N LEU A 342 12.18 -5.44 10.96
CA LEU A 342 11.38 -5.26 9.75
C LEU A 342 11.24 -6.58 9.01
N SER A 343 10.72 -7.58 9.71
CA SER A 343 10.51 -8.94 9.22
C SER A 343 9.43 -9.00 8.14
N PRO A 344 9.41 -10.06 7.31
CA PRO A 344 8.31 -10.32 6.39
C PRO A 344 6.94 -10.29 7.08
N THR A 345 6.86 -10.82 8.31
CA THR A 345 5.63 -10.85 9.12
C THR A 345 5.11 -9.45 9.44
N TRP A 346 6.01 -8.52 9.82
CA TRP A 346 5.63 -7.13 10.09
C TRP A 346 5.16 -6.43 8.81
N ILE A 347 5.92 -6.56 7.73
CA ILE A 347 5.59 -5.97 6.42
C ILE A 347 4.22 -6.45 5.93
N TYR A 348 3.91 -7.75 6.10
CA TYR A 348 2.64 -8.34 5.65
C TYR A 348 1.40 -7.75 6.35
N GLN A 349 1.55 -7.20 7.57
CA GLN A 349 0.43 -6.51 8.25
C GLN A 349 -0.08 -5.32 7.43
N PHE A 350 0.81 -4.69 6.67
CA PHE A 350 0.51 -3.52 5.86
C PHE A 350 0.31 -3.84 4.37
N ARG A 351 0.01 -5.09 4.02
CA ARG A 351 -0.19 -5.51 2.62
C ARG A 351 -1.20 -4.62 1.86
N LEU A 352 -2.27 -4.18 2.52
CA LEU A 352 -3.28 -3.30 1.89
C LEU A 352 -2.72 -1.91 1.58
N HIS A 353 -1.85 -1.36 2.44
CA HIS A 353 -1.14 -0.11 2.16
C HIS A 353 -0.23 -0.29 0.94
N ILE A 354 0.57 -1.36 0.94
CA ILE A 354 1.50 -1.66 -0.17
C ILE A 354 0.73 -1.87 -1.48
N SER A 355 -0.33 -2.69 -1.48
CA SER A 355 -1.12 -3.02 -2.67
C SER A 355 -1.87 -1.85 -3.31
N THR A 356 -2.14 -0.79 -2.54
CA THR A 356 -2.86 0.40 -3.03
C THR A 356 -1.95 1.61 -3.20
N ALA A 357 -0.65 1.46 -2.90
CA ALA A 357 0.32 2.54 -3.02
C ALA A 357 0.53 2.93 -4.50
N PRO A 358 0.69 4.22 -4.79
CA PRO A 358 1.13 4.66 -6.12
C PRO A 358 2.60 4.28 -6.39
N LEU A 359 3.39 4.06 -5.34
CA LEU A 359 4.79 3.67 -5.37
C LEU A 359 5.16 3.01 -4.04
N LEU A 360 5.90 1.90 -4.10
CA LEU A 360 6.59 1.32 -2.95
C LEU A 360 8.08 1.68 -3.01
N MET A 361 8.61 2.31 -1.97
CA MET A 361 10.04 2.57 -1.81
C MET A 361 10.64 1.62 -0.77
N LEU A 362 11.74 0.94 -1.14
CA LEU A 362 12.46 -0.01 -0.31
C LEU A 362 13.91 0.42 -0.12
N ASP A 363 14.31 0.52 1.14
CA ASP A 363 15.69 0.70 1.57
C ASP A 363 16.43 -0.65 1.63
N ALA A 364 17.65 -0.72 1.09
CA ALA A 364 18.48 -1.93 1.13
C ALA A 364 18.93 -2.38 2.54
N ASN A 365 18.65 -1.61 3.60
CA ASN A 365 18.81 -2.01 4.99
C ASN A 365 17.94 -3.21 5.39
N LEU A 366 16.85 -3.49 4.66
CA LEU A 366 16.01 -4.65 4.86
C LEU A 366 16.75 -5.97 4.60
N SER A 367 16.36 -7.02 5.32
CA SER A 367 16.83 -8.38 5.03
C SER A 367 16.40 -8.84 3.62
N PRO A 368 17.11 -9.77 2.97
CA PRO A 368 16.70 -10.32 1.68
C PRO A 368 15.26 -10.86 1.68
N ASP A 369 14.85 -11.56 2.74
CA ASP A 369 13.50 -12.11 2.87
C ASP A 369 12.44 -11.00 2.97
N SER A 370 12.75 -9.94 3.72
CA SER A 370 11.88 -8.77 3.86
C SER A 370 11.73 -8.00 2.55
N LEU A 371 12.82 -7.82 1.81
CA LEU A 371 12.81 -7.22 0.48
C LEU A 371 11.94 -8.05 -0.48
N GLU A 372 12.14 -9.37 -0.51
CA GLU A 372 11.36 -10.25 -1.39
C GLU A 372 9.86 -10.23 -1.02
N ALA A 373 9.53 -10.27 0.27
CA ALA A 373 8.15 -10.20 0.73
C ALA A 373 7.45 -8.90 0.31
N ALA A 374 8.09 -7.75 0.49
CA ALA A 374 7.54 -6.46 0.09
C ALA A 374 7.37 -6.37 -1.44
N CYS A 375 8.39 -6.80 -2.19
CA CYS A 375 8.35 -6.86 -3.65
C CYS A 375 7.23 -7.74 -4.19
N LYS A 376 6.98 -8.91 -3.58
CA LYS A 376 5.89 -9.81 -3.98
C LYS A 376 4.51 -9.15 -3.84
N ILE A 377 4.26 -8.52 -2.69
CA ILE A 377 2.99 -7.81 -2.44
C ILE A 377 2.76 -6.70 -3.48
N ALA A 378 3.80 -5.90 -3.76
CA ALA A 378 3.72 -4.84 -4.76
C ALA A 378 3.50 -5.39 -6.17
N HIS A 379 4.25 -6.42 -6.55
CA HIS A 379 4.18 -7.05 -7.87
C HIS A 379 2.79 -7.63 -8.16
N GLU A 380 2.21 -8.36 -7.21
CA GLU A 380 0.85 -8.94 -7.32
C GLU A 380 -0.22 -7.86 -7.55
N SER A 381 0.04 -6.63 -7.11
CA SER A 381 -0.88 -5.50 -7.20
C SER A 381 -0.53 -4.52 -8.33
N GLY A 382 0.54 -4.78 -9.09
CA GLY A 382 1.04 -3.89 -10.14
C GLY A 382 1.62 -2.57 -9.64
N VAL A 383 2.07 -2.52 -8.39
CA VAL A 383 2.66 -1.32 -7.77
C VAL A 383 4.14 -1.21 -8.15
N PRO A 384 4.59 -0.06 -8.68
CA PRO A 384 6.00 0.13 -9.02
C PRO A 384 6.87 0.17 -7.76
N VAL A 385 8.07 -0.42 -7.84
CA VAL A 385 9.01 -0.52 -6.73
C VAL A 385 10.24 0.33 -7.00
N PHE A 386 10.56 1.23 -6.07
CA PHE A 386 11.78 2.02 -6.03
C PHE A 386 12.75 1.40 -5.00
N PHE A 387 13.93 0.98 -5.44
CA PHE A 387 14.96 0.41 -4.58
C PHE A 387 16.10 1.40 -4.34
N GLU A 388 16.39 1.69 -3.08
CA GLU A 388 17.49 2.57 -2.68
C GLU A 388 18.65 1.74 -2.09
N PRO A 389 19.81 1.70 -2.75
CA PRO A 389 20.89 0.77 -2.41
C PRO A 389 21.61 1.08 -1.09
N VAL A 390 21.58 2.33 -0.59
CA VAL A 390 22.15 2.81 0.69
C VAL A 390 23.67 2.71 0.85
N SER A 391 24.30 1.62 0.40
CA SER A 391 25.74 1.38 0.49
C SER A 391 26.13 0.24 -0.45
N LEU A 392 27.44 0.09 -0.71
CA LEU A 392 27.98 -0.98 -1.55
C LEU A 392 27.54 -2.38 -1.11
N ALA A 393 27.71 -2.70 0.18
CA ALA A 393 27.40 -4.01 0.71
C ALA A 393 25.91 -4.34 0.58
N LYS A 394 25.04 -3.36 0.85
CA LYS A 394 23.58 -3.56 0.86
C LYS A 394 22.97 -3.48 -0.53
N GLY A 395 23.54 -2.67 -1.44
CA GLY A 395 23.10 -2.55 -2.82
C GLY A 395 23.12 -3.90 -3.55
N SER A 396 24.05 -4.80 -3.21
CA SER A 396 24.09 -6.17 -3.75
C SER A 396 22.82 -7.00 -3.50
N ARG A 397 22.00 -6.63 -2.51
CA ARG A 397 20.72 -7.28 -2.19
C ARG A 397 19.67 -7.11 -3.29
N ILE A 398 19.94 -6.27 -4.31
CA ILE A 398 19.05 -6.12 -5.47
C ILE A 398 18.98 -7.39 -6.34
N ALA A 399 20.07 -8.17 -6.43
CA ALA A 399 20.17 -9.32 -7.34
C ALA A 399 18.97 -10.29 -7.28
N PRO A 400 18.55 -10.81 -6.11
CA PRO A 400 17.41 -11.74 -6.02
C PRO A 400 16.05 -11.11 -6.32
N ILE A 401 15.90 -9.79 -6.15
CA ILE A 401 14.62 -9.08 -6.27
C ILE A 401 14.50 -8.24 -7.55
N ALA A 402 15.55 -8.21 -8.38
CA ALA A 402 15.67 -7.32 -9.53
C ALA A 402 14.44 -7.32 -10.45
N LYS A 403 13.88 -8.50 -10.75
CA LYS A 403 12.67 -8.65 -11.57
C LYS A 403 11.43 -7.88 -11.05
N TYR A 404 11.43 -7.47 -9.79
CA TYR A 404 10.36 -6.68 -9.18
C TYR A 404 10.65 -5.18 -9.18
N ILE A 405 11.89 -4.76 -9.42
CA ILE A 405 12.32 -3.37 -9.29
C ILE A 405 11.95 -2.57 -10.54
N THR A 406 11.36 -1.39 -10.32
CA THR A 406 11.02 -0.43 -11.38
C THR A 406 12.07 0.67 -11.46
N TYR A 407 12.51 1.19 -10.32
CA TYR A 407 13.45 2.31 -10.22
C TYR A 407 14.53 2.05 -9.17
N THR A 408 15.68 2.68 -9.34
CA THR A 408 16.76 2.70 -8.33
C THR A 408 17.60 3.96 -8.47
N SER A 409 18.27 4.36 -7.39
CA SER A 409 19.07 5.60 -7.28
C SER A 409 20.49 5.38 -6.73
N PRO A 410 21.31 4.49 -7.33
CA PRO A 410 22.69 4.31 -6.91
C PRO A 410 23.57 5.52 -7.23
N ASN A 411 24.55 5.78 -6.37
CA ASN A 411 25.75 6.52 -6.76
C ASN A 411 26.68 5.67 -7.66
N GLU A 412 27.81 6.23 -8.09
CA GLU A 412 28.67 5.58 -9.10
C GLU A 412 29.22 4.23 -8.62
N ILE A 413 29.59 4.16 -7.34
CA ILE A 413 30.23 2.98 -6.77
C ILE A 413 29.16 1.92 -6.45
N GLU A 414 28.00 2.34 -5.94
CA GLU A 414 26.83 1.47 -5.74
C GLU A 414 26.33 0.85 -7.03
N LEU A 415 26.30 1.62 -8.12
CA LEU A 415 25.88 1.13 -9.44
C LEU A 415 26.76 -0.04 -9.89
N VAL A 416 28.08 0.11 -9.74
CA VAL A 416 29.05 -0.93 -10.08
C VAL A 416 28.89 -2.15 -9.18
N ALA A 417 28.74 -1.96 -7.87
CA ALA A 417 28.50 -3.05 -6.92
C ALA A 417 27.21 -3.81 -7.22
N MET A 418 26.13 -3.08 -7.55
CA MET A 418 24.86 -3.66 -7.97
C MET A 418 25.03 -4.48 -9.25
N ALA A 419 25.67 -3.95 -10.29
CA ALA A 419 25.89 -4.69 -11.54
C ALA A 419 26.72 -5.97 -11.31
N ASN A 420 27.79 -5.90 -10.51
CA ASN A 420 28.61 -7.06 -10.18
C ASN A 420 27.85 -8.14 -9.40
N SER A 421 26.84 -7.78 -8.61
CA SER A 421 26.05 -8.76 -7.84
C SER A 421 25.27 -9.78 -8.71
N PHE A 422 25.07 -9.49 -10.00
CA PHE A 422 24.37 -10.38 -10.94
C PHE A 422 25.27 -11.32 -11.73
N SER A 423 26.60 -11.15 -11.68
CA SER A 423 27.51 -11.90 -12.55
C SER A 423 28.86 -12.10 -11.87
N PRO A 424 29.04 -13.22 -11.13
CA PRO A 424 30.37 -13.64 -10.69
C PRO A 424 31.14 -14.30 -11.85
N PRO A 425 32.46 -14.06 -11.99
CA PRO A 425 33.29 -13.14 -11.20
C PRO A 425 33.07 -11.66 -11.56
N GLU A 426 33.41 -10.74 -10.64
CA GLU A 426 33.24 -9.29 -10.80
C GLU A 426 33.71 -8.80 -12.18
N LYS A 427 32.80 -8.21 -12.94
CA LYS A 427 33.02 -7.83 -14.34
C LYS A 427 33.35 -6.35 -14.51
N TYR A 428 32.94 -5.51 -13.56
CA TYR A 428 33.03 -4.05 -13.64
C TYR A 428 33.88 -3.51 -12.49
N ASN A 429 34.77 -2.57 -12.77
CA ASN A 429 35.61 -1.90 -11.77
C ASN A 429 35.41 -0.38 -11.86
N PHE A 430 35.21 0.26 -10.72
CA PHE A 430 35.22 1.73 -10.64
C PHE A 430 36.62 2.21 -10.29
N VAL A 431 37.22 3.03 -11.15
CA VAL A 431 38.48 3.72 -10.86
C VAL A 431 38.17 5.19 -10.65
N LYS A 432 38.40 5.68 -9.41
CA LYS A 432 38.17 7.09 -9.06
C LYS A 432 39.09 7.96 -9.93
N MET A 433 38.50 8.84 -10.75
CA MET A 433 39.28 9.72 -11.61
C MET A 433 40.08 10.75 -10.81
N GLU A 434 41.32 11.00 -11.24
CA GLU A 434 42.02 12.23 -10.89
C GLU A 434 41.29 13.44 -11.49
N GLN A 435 41.27 14.56 -10.76
CA GLN A 435 40.50 15.74 -11.14
C GLN A 435 40.89 16.28 -12.53
N SER A 436 40.06 16.00 -13.54
CA SER A 436 40.15 16.67 -14.84
C SER A 436 39.88 18.17 -14.67
N LYS A 437 40.76 19.02 -15.21
CA LYS A 437 40.57 20.49 -15.22
C LYS A 437 39.35 20.93 -16.05
N ASN A 438 38.78 20.04 -16.88
CA ASN A 438 37.59 20.31 -17.68
C ASN A 438 36.40 19.47 -17.20
N LYS A 439 35.46 20.14 -16.51
CA LYS A 439 34.26 19.51 -15.93
C LYS A 439 33.35 18.84 -16.97
N ALA A 440 33.21 19.40 -18.18
CA ALA A 440 32.34 18.84 -19.22
C ALA A 440 32.85 17.49 -19.73
N LYS A 441 34.16 17.41 -20.04
CA LYS A 441 34.81 16.15 -20.43
C LYS A 441 34.79 15.12 -19.30
N ALA A 442 34.84 15.56 -18.04
CA ALA A 442 34.78 14.65 -16.90
C ALA A 442 33.43 13.94 -16.78
N VAL A 443 32.32 14.64 -17.07
CA VAL A 443 30.96 14.06 -17.04
C VAL A 443 30.76 13.08 -18.19
N GLU A 444 31.18 13.43 -19.40
CA GLU A 444 31.11 12.52 -20.57
C GLU A 444 31.90 11.24 -20.32
N HIS A 445 33.12 11.35 -19.77
CA HIS A 445 33.94 10.19 -19.46
C HIS A 445 33.38 9.34 -18.31
N LEU A 446 32.84 9.96 -17.25
CA LEU A 446 32.18 9.25 -16.17
C LEU A 446 30.98 8.45 -16.70
N PHE A 447 30.20 9.06 -17.60
CA PHE A 447 29.09 8.40 -18.26
C PHE A 447 29.55 7.20 -19.10
N GLU A 448 30.59 7.34 -19.93
CA GLU A 448 31.18 6.24 -20.70
C GLU A 448 31.62 5.07 -19.79
N MET A 449 32.24 5.37 -18.65
CA MET A 449 32.68 4.38 -17.67
C MET A 449 31.51 3.61 -17.04
N LEU A 450 30.43 4.32 -16.67
CA LEU A 450 29.28 3.71 -16.00
C LEU A 450 28.28 3.08 -16.98
N SER A 451 28.35 3.43 -18.27
CA SER A 451 27.43 2.95 -19.32
C SER A 451 27.25 1.43 -19.33
N PRO A 452 28.31 0.59 -19.27
CA PRO A 452 28.15 -0.86 -19.28
C PRO A 452 27.34 -1.40 -18.09
N ALA A 453 27.53 -0.82 -16.89
CA ALA A 453 26.77 -1.21 -15.70
C ALA A 453 25.31 -0.73 -15.77
N MET A 454 25.08 0.50 -16.28
CA MET A 454 23.73 1.02 -16.51
C MET A 454 22.95 0.17 -17.50
N PHE A 455 23.54 -0.18 -18.65
CA PHE A 455 22.89 -1.04 -19.65
C PHE A 455 22.57 -2.41 -19.09
N PHE A 456 23.51 -3.00 -18.37
CA PHE A 456 23.30 -4.30 -17.76
C PHE A 456 22.08 -4.30 -16.82
N LEU A 457 21.94 -3.29 -15.96
CA LEU A 457 20.79 -3.17 -15.08
C LEU A 457 19.49 -2.82 -15.82
N LEU A 458 19.54 -1.99 -16.87
CA LEU A 458 18.36 -1.70 -17.69
C LEU A 458 17.85 -2.92 -18.45
N GLU A 459 18.74 -3.80 -18.91
CA GLU A 459 18.38 -5.02 -19.64
C GLU A 459 17.91 -6.14 -18.69
N ASN A 460 18.47 -6.23 -17.48
CA ASN A 460 18.28 -7.39 -16.59
C ASN A 460 17.46 -7.11 -15.33
N ALA A 461 17.29 -5.84 -14.93
CA ALA A 461 16.74 -5.49 -13.62
C ALA A 461 15.64 -4.42 -13.62
N LEU A 462 15.59 -3.49 -14.59
CA LEU A 462 14.67 -2.35 -14.50
C LEU A 462 13.56 -2.42 -15.55
N CYS A 463 12.30 -2.46 -15.11
CA CYS A 463 11.15 -2.35 -16.02
C CYS A 463 11.05 -0.93 -16.59
N GLY A 464 11.15 -0.82 -17.93
CA GLY A 464 11.20 0.46 -18.67
C GLY A 464 10.00 1.38 -18.43
N GLY A 465 10.15 2.33 -17.51
CA GLY A 465 9.24 3.44 -17.30
C GLY A 465 9.78 4.74 -17.89
N LEU A 466 9.63 4.93 -19.20
CA LEU A 466 9.90 6.22 -19.86
C LEU A 466 8.77 7.21 -19.52
N GLY A 467 9.00 8.03 -18.49
CA GLY A 467 8.08 9.09 -18.08
C GLY A 467 8.57 10.02 -16.95
N MET A 468 9.80 9.87 -16.47
CA MET A 468 10.24 10.46 -15.18
C MET A 468 11.06 11.75 -15.26
N MET A 469 11.32 12.34 -16.44
CA MET A 469 12.27 13.45 -16.54
C MET A 469 11.89 14.65 -15.65
N GLN A 470 10.59 14.97 -15.54
CA GLN A 470 10.12 16.03 -14.67
C GLN A 470 10.34 15.69 -13.19
N SER A 471 10.01 14.47 -12.76
CA SER A 471 10.21 14.00 -11.38
C SER A 471 11.69 13.97 -10.99
N VAL A 472 12.57 13.54 -11.90
CA VAL A 472 14.03 13.55 -11.68
C VAL A 472 14.55 14.99 -11.55
N ALA A 473 14.08 15.91 -12.40
CA ALA A 473 14.47 17.31 -12.31
C ALA A 473 14.06 17.96 -10.97
N VAL A 474 12.86 17.62 -10.47
CA VAL A 474 12.40 18.03 -9.13
C VAL A 474 13.26 17.40 -8.04
N GLY A 475 13.58 16.11 -8.14
CA GLY A 475 14.48 15.42 -7.22
C GLY A 475 15.87 16.07 -7.13
N ILE A 476 16.45 16.46 -8.26
CA ILE A 476 17.75 17.17 -8.31
C ILE A 476 17.65 18.55 -7.62
N ALA A 477 16.57 19.29 -7.84
CA ALA A 477 16.35 20.58 -7.18
C ALA A 477 16.22 20.44 -5.65
N ILE A 478 15.53 19.40 -5.19
CA ILE A 478 15.41 19.06 -3.75
C ILE A 478 16.76 18.69 -3.17
N ALA A 479 17.55 17.86 -3.87
CA ALA A 479 18.88 17.46 -3.44
C ALA A 479 19.81 18.68 -3.30
N LYS A 480 19.78 19.62 -4.26
CA LYS A 480 20.51 20.89 -4.16
C LYS A 480 20.13 21.66 -2.90
N SER A 481 18.83 21.84 -2.64
CA SER A 481 18.35 22.54 -1.44
C SER A 481 18.76 21.83 -0.14
N SER A 482 18.92 20.51 -0.17
CA SER A 482 19.35 19.72 1.00
C SER A 482 20.84 19.85 1.27
N VAL A 483 21.68 19.90 0.23
CA VAL A 483 23.13 20.15 0.35
C VAL A 483 23.44 21.55 0.89
N GLU A 484 22.55 22.51 0.66
CA GLU A 484 22.66 23.90 1.17
C GLU A 484 22.18 24.04 2.63
N SER A 485 21.74 22.95 3.29
CA SER A 485 21.22 22.90 4.65
C SER A 485 22.16 22.17 5.62
N GLU A 486 22.13 22.55 6.91
CA GLU A 486 22.85 21.82 7.96
C GLU A 486 22.16 20.50 8.38
N ALA A 487 20.85 20.41 8.19
CA ALA A 487 20.06 19.19 8.43
C ALA A 487 19.99 18.34 7.17
N ASN A 488 19.84 17.02 7.34
CA ASN A 488 19.66 16.06 6.24
C ASN A 488 18.53 16.48 5.28
N ILE A 489 17.42 16.99 5.83
CA ILE A 489 16.30 17.57 5.08
C ILE A 489 16.05 19.00 5.58
N PRO A 490 16.04 20.04 4.72
CA PRO A 490 15.78 21.43 5.12
C PRO A 490 14.42 21.60 5.80
N ASP A 491 14.29 22.51 6.77
CA ASP A 491 13.04 22.71 7.53
C ASP A 491 11.82 23.01 6.64
N LYS A 492 12.02 23.71 5.52
CA LYS A 492 10.98 24.00 4.53
C LYS A 492 11.56 24.02 3.12
N PHE A 493 10.77 23.55 2.15
CA PHE A 493 11.05 23.79 0.74
C PHE A 493 10.27 25.00 0.24
N SER A 494 10.93 25.82 -0.58
CA SER A 494 10.25 26.88 -1.35
C SER A 494 9.78 26.29 -2.68
N ALA A 495 8.47 26.10 -2.84
CA ALA A 495 7.90 25.55 -4.07
C ALA A 495 8.33 26.35 -5.33
N ALA A 496 8.41 27.68 -5.21
CA ALA A 496 8.87 28.54 -6.30
C ALA A 496 10.34 28.28 -6.68
N THR A 497 11.22 28.18 -5.68
CA THR A 497 12.65 27.92 -5.89
C THR A 497 12.88 26.53 -6.48
N ILE A 498 12.19 25.52 -5.96
CA ILE A 498 12.27 24.15 -6.46
C ILE A 498 11.75 24.07 -7.91
N ALA A 499 10.65 24.74 -8.22
CA ALA A 499 10.11 24.77 -9.58
C ALA A 499 11.07 25.45 -10.57
N ASP A 500 11.69 26.57 -10.18
CA ASP A 500 12.67 27.27 -11.01
C ASP A 500 13.93 26.43 -11.26
N ASP A 501 14.47 25.79 -10.23
CA ASP A 501 15.63 24.92 -10.35
C ASP A 501 15.30 23.65 -11.18
N ALA A 502 14.14 23.04 -10.95
CA ALA A 502 13.68 21.90 -11.75
C ALA A 502 13.51 22.28 -13.23
N ARG A 503 12.98 23.46 -13.51
CA ARG A 503 12.87 24.00 -14.88
C ARG A 503 14.24 24.17 -15.52
N ARG A 504 15.22 24.73 -14.81
CA ARG A 504 16.61 24.87 -15.30
C ARG A 504 17.24 23.51 -15.59
N THR A 505 17.06 22.54 -14.70
CA THR A 505 17.54 21.16 -14.87
C THR A 505 16.94 20.51 -16.11
N LEU A 506 15.61 20.62 -16.29
CA LEU A 506 14.92 20.05 -17.44
C LEU A 506 15.36 20.69 -18.77
N LEU A 507 15.52 22.01 -18.80
CA LEU A 507 16.02 22.74 -19.99
C LEU A 507 17.48 22.42 -20.32
N SER A 508 18.25 21.98 -19.31
CA SER A 508 19.66 21.60 -19.48
C SER A 508 19.85 20.11 -19.74
N ALA A 509 18.78 19.32 -19.69
CA ALA A 509 18.83 17.88 -19.92
C ALA A 509 19.30 17.60 -21.35
N LYS A 510 20.29 16.74 -21.48
CA LYS A 510 20.85 16.34 -22.77
C LYS A 510 20.56 14.88 -23.02
N MET A 511 20.10 14.59 -24.22
CA MET A 511 19.99 13.21 -24.69
C MET A 511 21.40 12.72 -25.02
N MET A 512 21.91 11.79 -24.22
CA MET A 512 23.23 11.19 -24.42
C MET A 512 23.18 9.98 -25.39
N TRP A 513 21.99 9.39 -25.58
CA TRP A 513 21.72 8.33 -26.57
C TRP A 513 20.55 8.70 -27.47
N CYS A 514 20.79 8.84 -28.78
CA CYS A 514 19.78 8.56 -29.80
C CYS A 514 19.98 7.11 -30.27
N LYS A 515 18.92 6.32 -30.29
CA LYS A 515 18.84 5.19 -31.22
C LYS A 515 18.24 5.68 -32.52
#